data_AF-A0A1F3E6P5-F1
#
_entry.id   AF-A0A1F3E6P5-F1
#
_cell.length_a   1.000
_cell.length_b   1.000
_cell.length_c   1.000
_cell.angle_alpha   90.00
_cell.angle_beta   90.00
_cell.angle_gamma   90.00
#
_symmetry.space_group_name_H-M   'P 1'
#
loop_
_entity.id
_entity.type
_entity.pdbx_description
1 polymer ?
#
loop_
_entity_poly.entity_id
_entity_poly.type
_entity_poly.pdbx_seq_one_letter_code
_entity_poly.pdbx_strand_id
1 'polypeptide(L)'
;MAIKFQYNKTALQQLNKQLKVRLRALPTLQSKEAALRMEVKRAKDQSEELLRKLNARMSEYEAMVGLWGEFDTNLILVKDVQMSIKKIAGVKIPIFDNVLFEIKEFSLFNKPGWFLNGIQIIESLVKISLESEFFLRKMQLLDYARKKTTQKVNLYEKVQIPGYEEAISKIKRFLEDEENLSKSSQKIVKTRQQQKEVA
;
A
#
# COMPACT_ATOMS: atom_id res chain seq x y z
N MET A 1 -18.45 -14.74 -3.47
CA MET A 1 -17.80 -16.06 -3.59
C MET A 1 -18.33 -16.90 -2.44
N ALA A 2 -19.12 -17.94 -2.72
CA ALA A 2 -19.72 -18.75 -1.66
C ALA A 2 -18.66 -19.66 -1.03
N ILE A 3 -18.51 -19.60 0.29
CA ILE A 3 -17.66 -20.54 1.04
C ILE A 3 -18.32 -21.91 0.92
N LYS A 4 -17.62 -22.91 0.39
CA LYS A 4 -18.09 -24.30 0.37
C LYS A 4 -17.84 -24.91 1.75
N PHE A 5 -18.88 -25.49 2.36
CA PHE A 5 -18.79 -26.14 3.67
C PHE A 5 -19.71 -27.35 3.73
N GLN A 6 -19.38 -28.29 4.61
CA GLN A 6 -20.19 -29.46 4.92
C GLN A 6 -21.04 -29.18 6.17
N TYR A 7 -22.21 -29.80 6.25
CA TYR A 7 -23.11 -29.69 7.40
C TYR A 7 -22.70 -30.69 8.49
N ASN A 8 -21.67 -30.37 9.26
CA ASN A 8 -21.25 -31.19 10.40
C ASN A 8 -20.60 -30.35 11.52
N LYS A 9 -20.51 -30.92 12.72
CA LYS A 9 -19.97 -30.25 13.92
C LYS A 9 -18.49 -29.88 13.80
N THR A 10 -17.71 -30.68 13.06
CA THR A 10 -16.28 -30.44 12.82
C THR A 10 -16.06 -29.22 11.91
N ALA A 11 -16.83 -29.11 10.83
CA ALA A 11 -16.83 -27.97 9.91
C ALA A 11 -17.26 -26.69 10.64
N LEU A 12 -18.27 -26.77 11.53
CA LEU A 12 -18.67 -25.65 12.37
C LEU A 12 -17.51 -25.13 13.22
N GLN A 13 -16.74 -26.02 13.87
CA GLN A 13 -15.58 -25.62 14.65
C GLN A 13 -14.49 -24.98 13.78
N GLN A 14 -14.22 -25.55 12.60
CA GLN A 14 -13.23 -25.04 11.66
C GLN A 14 -13.59 -23.64 11.14
N LEU A 15 -14.85 -23.42 10.76
CA LEU A 15 -15.33 -22.10 10.30
C LEU A 15 -15.26 -21.05 11.42
N ASN A 16 -15.62 -21.41 12.65
CA ASN A 16 -15.47 -20.51 13.81
C ASN A 16 -14.01 -20.12 14.08
N LYS A 17 -13.09 -21.09 13.99
CA LYS A 17 -11.64 -20.81 14.11
C LYS A 17 -11.18 -19.85 13.01
N GLN A 18 -11.61 -20.08 11.77
CA GLN A 18 -11.28 -19.26 10.62
C GLN A 18 -11.86 -17.83 10.71
N LEU A 19 -13.08 -17.67 11.23
CA LEU A 19 -13.69 -16.38 11.51
C LEU A 19 -12.90 -15.60 12.58
N LYS A 20 -12.54 -16.28 13.68
CA LYS A 20 -11.78 -15.67 14.78
C LYS A 20 -10.40 -15.15 14.35
N VAL A 21 -9.71 -15.88 13.48
CA VAL A 21 -8.43 -15.43 12.91
C VAL A 21 -8.59 -14.13 12.13
N ARG A 22 -9.65 -14.01 11.33
CA ARG A 22 -9.91 -12.82 10.51
C ARG A 22 -10.30 -11.61 11.34
N LEU A 23 -11.17 -11.80 12.33
CA LEU A 23 -11.55 -10.75 13.27
C LEU A 23 -10.34 -10.21 14.04
N ARG A 24 -9.40 -11.07 14.45
CA ARG A 24 -8.16 -10.64 15.10
C ARG A 24 -7.18 -9.95 14.15
N ALA A 25 -7.14 -10.37 12.88
CA ALA A 25 -6.24 -9.79 11.89
C ALA A 25 -6.74 -8.43 11.37
N LEU A 26 -8.05 -8.17 11.37
CA LEU A 26 -8.65 -6.96 10.81
C LEU A 26 -8.07 -5.65 11.41
N PRO A 27 -7.94 -5.49 12.74
CA PRO A 27 -7.33 -4.31 13.33
C PRO A 27 -5.90 -4.08 12.84
N THR A 28 -5.09 -5.14 12.73
CA THR A 28 -3.69 -5.00 12.27
C THR A 28 -3.60 -4.55 10.81
N LEU A 29 -4.54 -4.99 9.96
CA LEU A 29 -4.62 -4.55 8.57
C LEU A 29 -5.08 -3.10 8.46
N GLN A 30 -6.06 -2.68 9.28
CA GLN A 30 -6.52 -1.29 9.35
C GLN A 30 -5.42 -0.35 9.85
N SER A 31 -4.66 -0.74 10.88
CA SER A 31 -3.50 0.04 11.34
C SER A 31 -2.43 0.16 10.25
N LYS A 32 -2.16 -0.92 9.51
CA LYS A 32 -1.22 -0.87 8.38
C LYS A 32 -1.72 0.06 7.27
N GLU A 33 -3.02 0.03 6.94
CA GLU A 33 -3.62 0.96 5.98
C GLU A 33 -3.48 2.41 6.45
N ALA A 34 -3.78 2.70 7.72
CA ALA A 34 -3.66 4.04 8.29
C ALA A 34 -2.22 4.57 8.23
N ALA A 35 -1.24 3.73 8.58
CA ALA A 35 0.17 4.07 8.48
C ALA A 35 0.60 4.36 7.03
N LEU A 36 0.19 3.51 6.07
CA LEU A 36 0.45 3.74 4.65
C LEU A 36 -0.22 5.03 4.15
N ARG A 37 -1.46 5.32 4.58
CA ARG A 37 -2.20 6.53 4.21
C ARG A 37 -1.48 7.79 4.67
N MET A 38 -1.00 7.81 5.91
CA MET A 38 -0.23 8.92 6.45
C MET A 38 1.07 9.13 5.66
N GLU A 39 1.77 8.06 5.32
CA GLU A 39 3.03 8.16 4.58
C GLU A 39 2.83 8.61 3.13
N VAL A 40 1.76 8.17 2.45
CA VAL A 40 1.37 8.68 1.13
C VAL A 40 1.10 10.17 1.19
N LYS A 41 0.36 10.63 2.20
CA LYS A 41 0.08 12.06 2.39
C LYS A 41 1.38 12.86 2.57
N ARG A 42 2.26 12.42 3.46
CA ARG A 42 3.58 13.07 3.66
C ARG A 42 4.41 13.11 2.38
N ALA A 43 4.48 12.01 1.63
CA ALA A 43 5.22 11.96 0.38
C ALA A 43 4.66 12.92 -0.68
N LYS A 44 3.32 13.09 -0.73
CA LYS A 44 2.66 14.06 -1.60
C LYS A 44 3.00 15.49 -1.20
N ASP A 45 2.86 15.81 0.09
CA ASP A 45 3.13 17.15 0.62
C ASP A 45 4.61 17.55 0.37
N GLN A 46 5.55 16.61 0.57
CA GLN A 46 6.98 16.83 0.29
C GLN A 46 7.28 17.01 -1.21
N SER A 47 6.65 16.22 -2.08
CA SER A 47 6.82 16.37 -3.54
C SER A 47 6.29 17.72 -4.02
N GLU A 48 5.13 18.17 -3.52
CA GLU A 48 4.58 19.50 -3.84
C GLU A 48 5.49 20.62 -3.34
N GLU A 49 6.08 20.50 -2.16
CA GLU A 49 7.04 21.49 -1.64
C GLU A 49 8.30 21.57 -2.50
N LEU A 50 8.86 20.43 -2.92
CA LEU A 50 10.02 20.38 -3.81
C LEU A 50 9.72 20.96 -5.18
N LEU A 51 8.54 20.68 -5.75
CA LEU A 51 8.09 21.28 -7.00
C LEU A 51 7.96 22.81 -6.89
N ARG A 52 7.44 23.32 -5.76
CA ARG A 52 7.38 24.78 -5.52
C ARG A 52 8.78 25.38 -5.43
N LYS A 53 9.70 24.73 -4.71
CA LYS A 53 11.11 25.17 -4.62
C LYS A 53 11.79 25.17 -5.99
N LEU A 54 11.57 24.13 -6.79
CA LEU A 54 12.09 24.01 -8.15
C LEU A 54 11.55 25.16 -9.02
N ASN A 55 10.24 25.41 -9.01
CA ASN A 55 9.64 26.49 -9.78
C ASN A 55 10.14 27.87 -9.34
N ALA A 56 10.26 28.12 -8.03
CA ALA A 56 10.81 29.38 -7.52
C ALA A 56 12.24 29.62 -8.02
N ARG A 57 13.09 28.59 -7.95
CA ARG A 57 14.47 28.64 -8.48
C ARG A 57 14.49 28.85 -9.99
N MET A 58 13.64 28.17 -10.75
CA MET A 58 13.56 28.37 -12.19
C MET A 58 13.17 29.82 -12.54
N SER A 59 12.18 30.40 -11.86
CA SER A 59 11.76 31.78 -12.10
C SER A 59 12.82 32.82 -11.71
N GLU A 60 13.66 32.56 -10.71
CA GLU A 60 14.83 33.40 -10.40
C GLU A 60 15.82 33.46 -11.59
N TYR A 61 15.98 32.33 -12.30
CA TYR A 61 16.91 32.23 -13.42
C TYR A 61 16.28 32.53 -14.78
N GLU A 62 14.95 32.58 -14.89
CA GLU A 62 14.23 33.00 -16.11
C GLU A 62 14.59 34.44 -16.53
N ALA A 63 14.89 35.32 -15.57
CA ALA A 63 15.36 36.68 -15.86
C ALA A 63 16.74 36.72 -16.56
N MET A 64 17.52 35.64 -16.49
CA MET A 64 18.84 35.49 -17.10
C MET A 64 18.83 34.64 -18.39
N VAL A 65 17.66 34.35 -18.96
CA VAL A 65 17.48 33.48 -20.16
C VAL A 65 18.36 33.88 -21.35
N GLY A 66 18.65 35.17 -21.54
CA GLY A 66 19.53 35.64 -22.61
C GLY A 66 20.98 35.14 -22.52
N LEU A 67 21.47 34.83 -21.31
CA LEU A 67 22.82 34.32 -21.08
C LEU A 67 22.92 32.82 -21.39
N TRP A 68 21.85 32.06 -21.12
CA TRP A 68 21.83 30.61 -21.29
C TRP A 68 21.95 30.16 -22.75
N GLY A 69 21.66 31.02 -23.73
CA GLY A 69 21.83 30.72 -25.15
C GLY A 69 23.29 30.46 -25.56
N GLU A 70 24.26 30.98 -24.81
CA GLU A 70 25.69 30.74 -25.06
C GLU A 70 26.24 29.54 -24.26
N PHE A 71 25.46 28.96 -23.34
CA PHE A 71 25.91 27.89 -22.46
C PHE A 71 26.07 26.57 -23.23
N ASP A 72 27.22 25.92 -23.06
CA ASP A 72 27.45 24.59 -23.62
C ASP A 72 26.89 23.51 -22.68
N THR A 73 25.77 22.91 -23.08
CA THR A 73 25.07 21.87 -22.30
C THR A 73 25.87 20.57 -22.17
N ASN A 74 26.90 20.36 -23.01
CA ASN A 74 27.76 19.17 -22.93
C ASN A 74 28.82 19.24 -21.83
N LEU A 75 28.91 20.37 -21.12
CA LEU A 75 29.87 20.58 -20.05
C LEU A 75 29.57 19.76 -18.79
N ILE A 76 28.31 19.37 -18.59
CA ILE A 76 27.86 18.64 -17.38
C ILE A 76 27.25 17.31 -17.83
N LEU A 77 27.84 16.22 -17.36
CA LEU A 77 27.32 14.88 -17.57
C LEU A 77 26.97 14.24 -16.23
N VAL A 78 25.81 13.59 -16.15
CA VAL A 78 25.45 12.78 -14.99
C VAL A 78 26.14 11.43 -15.12
N LYS A 79 27.12 11.16 -14.24
CA LYS A 79 27.91 9.92 -14.27
C LYS A 79 27.21 8.77 -13.57
N ASP A 80 26.67 9.04 -12.39
CA ASP A 80 26.00 8.04 -11.58
C ASP A 80 24.99 8.68 -10.61
N VAL A 81 23.94 7.95 -10.28
CA VAL A 81 22.91 8.34 -9.31
C VAL A 81 22.89 7.32 -8.19
N GLN A 82 23.39 7.72 -7.02
CA GLN A 82 23.43 6.87 -5.84
C GLN A 82 22.07 6.85 -5.16
N MET A 83 21.57 5.64 -4.93
CA MET A 83 20.30 5.41 -4.25
C MET A 83 20.41 4.30 -3.20
N SER A 84 19.72 4.49 -2.08
CA SER A 84 19.58 3.51 -1.01
C SER A 84 18.17 2.92 -0.97
N ILE A 85 18.01 1.73 -0.37
CA ILE A 85 16.71 1.09 -0.22
C ILE A 85 16.28 1.16 1.25
N LYS A 86 15.16 1.83 1.53
CA LYS A 86 14.54 1.86 2.86
C LYS A 86 13.23 1.08 2.86
N LYS A 87 12.96 0.36 3.95
CA LYS A 87 11.68 -0.31 4.16
C LYS A 87 10.74 0.59 4.94
N ILE A 88 9.58 0.91 4.38
CA ILE A 88 8.52 1.65 5.08
C ILE A 88 7.23 0.82 5.03
N ALA A 89 6.68 0.47 6.20
CA ALA A 89 5.49 -0.37 6.34
C ALA A 89 5.52 -1.70 5.52
N GLY A 90 6.73 -2.24 5.32
CA GLY A 90 6.98 -3.47 4.56
C GLY A 90 7.14 -3.27 3.04
N VAL A 91 7.12 -2.04 2.53
CA VAL A 91 7.40 -1.70 1.13
C VAL A 91 8.86 -1.26 1.00
N LYS A 92 9.60 -1.81 0.03
CA LYS A 92 10.96 -1.36 -0.31
C LYS A 92 10.85 -0.11 -1.17
N ILE A 93 11.47 0.98 -0.73
CA ILE A 93 11.40 2.29 -1.37
C ILE A 93 12.82 2.75 -1.67
N PRO A 94 13.12 3.14 -2.93
CA PRO A 94 14.38 3.77 -3.26
C PRO A 94 14.40 5.20 -2.70
N ILE A 95 15.51 5.58 -2.09
CA ILE A 95 15.78 6.92 -1.57
C ILE A 95 16.97 7.47 -2.34
N PHE A 96 16.86 8.73 -2.73
CA PHE A 96 17.93 9.49 -3.35
C PHE A 96 19.00 9.83 -2.31
N ASP A 97 20.25 9.43 -2.56
CA ASP A 97 21.37 9.79 -1.68
C ASP A 97 22.20 10.92 -2.29
N ASN A 98 22.75 10.71 -3.49
CA ASN A 98 23.58 11.71 -4.17
C ASN A 98 23.68 11.49 -5.68
N VAL A 99 24.12 12.51 -6.41
CA VAL A 99 24.41 12.45 -7.85
C VAL A 99 25.87 12.80 -8.06
N LEU A 100 26.56 11.98 -8.86
CA LEU A 100 27.91 12.25 -9.30
C LEU A 100 27.86 12.93 -10.67
N PHE A 101 28.31 14.18 -10.70
CA PHE A 101 28.47 14.95 -11.92
C PHE A 101 29.91 14.83 -12.44
N GLU A 102 30.05 14.71 -13.74
CA GLU A 102 31.32 14.80 -14.46
C GLU A 102 31.31 16.09 -15.27
N ILE A 103 32.19 17.02 -14.89
CA ILE A 103 32.35 18.30 -15.57
C ILE A 103 33.50 18.16 -16.56
N LYS A 104 33.25 18.41 -17.84
CA LYS A 104 34.32 18.44 -18.85
C LYS A 104 35.22 19.64 -18.64
N GLU A 105 36.52 19.46 -18.90
CA GLU A 105 37.47 20.56 -18.87
C GLU A 105 37.10 21.61 -19.92
N PHE A 106 36.99 22.87 -19.50
CA PHE A 106 36.75 24.01 -20.36
C PHE A 106 37.73 25.13 -20.04
N SER A 107 38.13 25.89 -21.07
CA SER A 107 39.04 27.02 -20.90
C SER A 107 38.32 28.17 -20.21
N LEU A 108 38.73 28.47 -18.97
CA LEU A 108 38.27 29.62 -18.18
C LEU A 108 38.59 30.98 -18.84
N PHE A 109 39.55 31.00 -19.77
CA PHE A 109 39.96 32.22 -20.48
C PHE A 109 39.11 32.49 -21.73
N ASN A 110 38.56 31.44 -22.35
CA ASN A 110 37.77 31.56 -23.58
C ASN A 110 36.26 31.60 -23.32
N LYS A 111 35.82 31.36 -22.08
CA LYS A 111 34.41 31.30 -21.70
C LYS A 111 34.06 32.42 -20.71
N PRO A 112 32.84 32.98 -20.78
CA PRO A 112 32.39 33.98 -19.83
C PRO A 112 32.49 33.51 -18.36
N GLY A 113 32.90 34.37 -17.44
CA GLY A 113 33.08 34.03 -16.02
C GLY A 113 31.81 33.55 -15.31
N TRP A 114 30.63 33.79 -15.88
CA TRP A 114 29.35 33.29 -15.35
C TRP A 114 29.14 31.78 -15.60
N PHE A 115 29.92 31.13 -16.46
CA PHE A 115 29.80 29.69 -16.74
C PHE A 115 29.95 28.81 -15.49
N LEU A 116 30.88 29.18 -14.58
CA LEU A 116 31.07 28.46 -13.32
C LEU A 116 29.81 28.52 -12.43
N ASN A 117 29.18 29.69 -12.35
CA ASN A 117 27.92 29.85 -11.63
C ASN A 117 26.78 29.10 -12.34
N GLY A 118 26.74 29.11 -13.68
CA GLY A 118 25.78 28.35 -14.47
C GLY A 118 25.86 26.83 -14.21
N ILE A 119 27.07 26.29 -14.07
CA ILE A 119 27.27 24.87 -13.72
C ILE A 119 26.68 24.56 -12.35
N GLN A 120 26.99 25.37 -11.32
CA GLN A 120 26.45 25.17 -9.98
C GLN A 120 24.92 25.28 -9.94
N ILE A 121 24.35 26.20 -10.72
CA ILE A 121 22.90 26.34 -10.86
C ILE A 121 22.29 25.07 -11.45
N ILE A 122 22.83 24.56 -12.56
CA ILE A 122 22.34 23.33 -13.20
C ILE A 122 22.47 22.14 -12.25
N GLU A 123 23.61 21.97 -11.57
CA GLU A 123 23.79 20.88 -10.59
C GLU A 123 22.71 20.93 -9.50
N SER A 124 22.42 22.13 -8.99
CA SER A 124 21.38 22.32 -7.97
C SER A 124 19.98 21.99 -8.51
N LEU A 125 19.66 22.40 -9.73
CA LEU A 125 18.37 22.15 -10.37
C LEU A 125 18.19 20.66 -10.68
N VAL A 126 19.22 20.00 -11.21
CA VAL A 126 19.21 18.55 -11.48
C VAL A 126 19.05 17.77 -10.19
N LYS A 127 19.73 18.19 -9.10
CA LYS A 127 19.56 17.55 -7.79
C LYS A 127 18.14 17.65 -7.27
N ILE A 128 17.52 18.83 -7.33
CA ILE A 128 16.12 19.03 -6.89
C ILE A 128 15.15 18.25 -7.80
N SER A 129 15.41 18.23 -9.11
CA SER A 129 14.59 17.50 -10.10
C SER A 129 14.61 16.00 -9.82
N LEU A 130 15.79 15.42 -9.66
CA LEU A 130 15.94 14.00 -9.31
C LEU A 130 15.32 13.69 -7.96
N GLU A 131 15.56 14.51 -6.93
CA GLU A 131 14.94 14.31 -5.62
C GLU A 131 13.40 14.29 -5.73
N SER A 132 12.81 15.22 -6.48
CA SER A 132 11.37 15.26 -6.76
C SER A 132 10.87 14.00 -7.47
N GLU A 133 11.61 13.49 -8.46
CA GLU A 133 11.25 12.28 -9.18
C GLU A 133 11.27 11.03 -8.26
N PHE A 134 12.26 10.94 -7.37
CA PHE A 134 12.32 9.89 -6.35
C PHE A 134 11.14 9.96 -5.37
N PHE A 135 10.73 11.17 -4.94
CA PHE A 135 9.54 11.33 -4.10
C PHE A 135 8.25 10.93 -4.82
N LEU A 136 8.10 11.28 -6.10
CA LEU A 136 6.98 10.86 -6.92
C LEU A 136 6.94 9.33 -7.06
N ARG A 137 8.11 8.70 -7.26
CA ARG A 137 8.21 7.24 -7.31
C ARG A 137 7.87 6.59 -5.96
N LYS A 138 8.37 7.14 -4.86
CA LYS A 138 8.01 6.74 -3.49
C LYS A 138 6.49 6.79 -3.29
N MET A 139 5.84 7.88 -3.70
CA MET A 139 4.39 8.05 -3.61
C MET A 139 3.64 6.97 -4.38
N GLN A 140 4.01 6.69 -5.63
CA GLN A 140 3.36 5.66 -6.45
C GLN A 140 3.44 4.26 -5.82
N LEU A 141 4.63 3.89 -5.30
CA LEU A 141 4.83 2.59 -4.66
C LEU A 141 3.99 2.45 -3.38
N LEU A 142 3.95 3.50 -2.57
CA LEU A 142 3.16 3.54 -1.35
C LEU A 142 1.65 3.51 -1.64
N ASP A 143 1.18 4.25 -2.65
CA ASP A 143 -0.23 4.26 -3.03
C ASP A 143 -0.69 2.90 -3.56
N TYR A 144 0.15 2.23 -4.36
CA TYR A 144 -0.13 0.87 -4.82
C TYR A 144 -0.23 -0.12 -3.64
N ALA A 145 0.70 -0.06 -2.70
CA ALA A 145 0.67 -0.88 -1.50
C ALA A 145 -0.54 -0.56 -0.60
N ARG A 146 -0.91 0.71 -0.51
CA ARG A 146 -2.10 1.19 0.20
C ARG A 146 -3.36 0.61 -0.42
N LYS A 147 -3.55 0.75 -1.75
CA LYS A 147 -4.69 0.18 -2.49
C LYS A 147 -4.85 -1.32 -2.26
N LYS A 148 -3.76 -2.09 -2.34
CA LYS A 148 -3.78 -3.53 -2.02
C LYS A 148 -4.20 -3.81 -0.57
N THR A 149 -3.72 -3.00 0.37
CA THR A 149 -4.07 -3.16 1.78
C THR A 149 -5.54 -2.83 2.02
N THR A 150 -6.05 -1.73 1.45
CA THR A 150 -7.48 -1.36 1.47
C THR A 150 -8.36 -2.45 0.85
N GLN A 151 -7.95 -3.02 -0.29
CA GLN A 151 -8.67 -4.16 -0.90
C GLN A 151 -8.71 -5.36 0.04
N LYS A 152 -7.60 -5.65 0.74
CA LYS A 152 -7.53 -6.75 1.71
C LYS A 152 -8.41 -6.50 2.94
N VAL A 153 -8.45 -5.27 3.45
CA VAL A 153 -9.36 -4.86 4.53
C VAL A 153 -10.82 -5.06 4.10
N ASN A 154 -11.19 -4.51 2.93
CA ASN A 154 -12.54 -4.67 2.38
C ASN A 154 -12.91 -6.14 2.13
N LEU A 155 -11.98 -6.95 1.63
CA LEU A 155 -12.20 -8.38 1.45
C LEU A 155 -12.52 -9.07 2.78
N TYR A 156 -11.87 -8.67 3.87
CA TYR A 156 -12.11 -9.26 5.18
C TYR A 156 -13.44 -8.78 5.75
N GLU A 157 -13.63 -7.46 5.80
CA GLU A 157 -14.78 -6.80 6.41
C GLU A 157 -16.10 -7.05 5.67
N LYS A 158 -16.10 -6.92 4.34
CA LYS A 158 -17.34 -6.91 3.54
C LYS A 158 -17.66 -8.25 2.88
N VAL A 159 -16.68 -9.15 2.75
CA VAL A 159 -16.87 -10.41 1.99
C VAL A 159 -16.63 -11.63 2.87
N GLN A 160 -15.46 -11.75 3.48
CA GLN A 160 -15.09 -12.98 4.19
C GLN A 160 -15.83 -13.11 5.52
N ILE A 161 -15.76 -12.10 6.41
CA ILE A 161 -16.43 -12.15 7.73
C ILE A 161 -17.93 -12.45 7.56
N PRO A 162 -18.70 -11.70 6.75
CA PRO A 162 -20.11 -12.00 6.51
C PRO A 162 -20.33 -13.40 5.93
N GLY A 163 -19.50 -13.81 4.96
CA GLY A 163 -19.60 -15.15 4.36
C GLY A 163 -19.37 -16.29 5.35
N TYR A 164 -18.46 -16.13 6.31
CA TYR A 164 -18.25 -17.11 7.39
C TYR A 164 -19.41 -17.11 8.38
N GLU A 165 -19.93 -15.95 8.75
CA GLU A 165 -21.08 -15.84 9.65
C GLU A 165 -22.35 -16.49 9.07
N GLU A 166 -22.63 -16.25 7.78
CA GLU A 166 -23.73 -16.92 7.07
C GLU A 166 -23.55 -18.44 7.03
N ALA A 167 -22.34 -18.91 6.73
CA ALA A 167 -22.03 -20.34 6.70
C ALA A 167 -22.23 -20.99 8.09
N ILE A 168 -21.73 -20.34 9.14
CA ILE A 168 -21.90 -20.79 10.53
C ILE A 168 -23.39 -20.83 10.89
N SER A 169 -24.16 -19.81 10.53
CA SER A 169 -25.61 -19.76 10.78
C SER A 169 -26.36 -20.90 10.10
N LYS A 170 -26.02 -21.21 8.84
CA LYS A 170 -26.61 -22.34 8.09
C LYS A 170 -26.30 -23.70 8.73
N ILE A 171 -25.06 -23.93 9.16
CA ILE A 171 -24.70 -25.20 9.82
C ILE A 171 -25.39 -25.32 11.19
N LYS A 172 -25.47 -24.23 11.97
CA LYS A 172 -26.18 -24.24 13.26
C LYS A 172 -27.65 -24.61 13.10
N ARG A 173 -28.35 -23.97 12.16
CA ARG A 173 -29.76 -24.29 11.85
C ARG A 173 -29.93 -25.77 11.47
N PHE A 174 -29.07 -26.28 10.59
CA PHE A 174 -29.12 -27.70 10.21
C PHE A 174 -28.92 -28.65 11.40
N LEU A 175 -27.95 -28.37 12.28
CA LEU A 175 -27.69 -29.19 13.46
C LEU A 175 -28.84 -29.11 14.49
N GLU A 176 -29.46 -27.94 14.65
CA GLU A 176 -30.65 -27.76 15.49
C GLU A 176 -31.84 -28.55 14.93
N ASP A 177 -32.05 -28.53 13.61
CA ASP A 177 -33.10 -29.30 12.95
C ASP A 177 -32.89 -30.81 13.11
N GLU A 178 -31.66 -31.32 12.93
CA GLU A 178 -31.34 -32.72 13.20
C GLU A 178 -31.58 -33.12 14.67
N GLU A 179 -31.23 -32.25 15.61
CA GLU A 179 -31.46 -32.52 17.03
C GLU A 179 -32.97 -32.54 17.37
N ASN A 180 -33.74 -31.62 16.79
CA ASN A 180 -35.21 -31.56 16.94
C ASN A 180 -35.90 -32.78 16.33
N LEU A 181 -35.45 -33.23 15.16
CA LEU A 181 -35.89 -34.48 14.52
C LEU A 181 -35.62 -35.67 15.43
N SER A 182 -34.40 -35.80 15.96
CA SER A 182 -34.02 -36.90 16.86
C SER A 182 -34.88 -36.93 18.13
N LYS A 183 -35.11 -35.77 18.78
CA LYS A 183 -35.98 -35.67 19.96
C LYS A 183 -37.43 -36.07 19.65
N SER A 184 -37.95 -35.65 18.49
CA SER A 184 -39.30 -35.99 18.05
C SER A 184 -39.45 -37.49 17.79
N SER A 185 -38.48 -38.11 17.12
CA SER A 185 -38.44 -39.56 16.91
C SER A 185 -38.39 -40.33 18.24
N GLN A 186 -37.56 -39.91 19.20
CA GLN A 186 -37.49 -40.52 20.53
C GLN A 186 -38.83 -40.42 21.27
N LYS A 187 -39.52 -39.28 21.17
CA LYS A 187 -40.85 -39.09 21.78
C LYS A 187 -41.87 -40.06 21.19
N ILE A 188 -41.92 -40.21 19.86
CA ILE A 188 -42.82 -41.14 19.17
C ILE A 188 -42.57 -42.59 19.63
N VAL A 189 -41.30 -43.00 19.72
CA VAL A 189 -40.93 -44.35 20.16
C VAL A 189 -41.37 -44.60 21.61
N LYS A 190 -41.12 -43.64 22.52
CA LYS A 190 -41.58 -43.74 23.92
C LYS A 190 -43.10 -43.84 24.02
N THR A 191 -43.83 -43.01 23.28
CA THR A 191 -45.30 -43.05 23.26
C THR A 191 -45.82 -44.41 22.78
N ARG A 192 -45.19 -45.00 21.74
CA ARG A 192 -45.55 -46.35 21.26
C ARG A 192 -45.25 -47.44 22.29
N GLN A 193 -44.14 -47.35 23.02
CA GLN A 193 -43.82 -48.31 24.09
C GLN A 193 -44.84 -48.24 25.23
N GLN A 194 -45.17 -47.03 25.69
CA GLN A 194 -46.18 -46.84 26.74
C GLN A 194 -47.55 -47.37 26.33
N GLN A 195 -47.97 -47.16 25.07
CA GLN A 195 -49.23 -47.72 24.56
C GLN A 195 -49.24 -49.26 24.51
N LYS A 196 -48.07 -49.90 24.35
CA LYS A 196 -47.94 -51.36 24.39
C LYS A 196 -47.89 -51.95 25.80
N GLU A 197 -47.44 -51.18 26.80
CA GLU A 197 -47.40 -51.62 28.20
C GLU A 197 -48.75 -51.45 28.92
N VAL A 198 -49.62 -50.56 28.42
CA VAL A 198 -50.96 -50.30 28.97
C VAL A 198 -52.03 -51.21 28.35
N ALA A 199 -51.72 -51.91 27.26
CA ALA A 199 -52.58 -52.88 26.58
C ALA A 199 -52.26 -54.32 27.02
#